data_AF-A0A066ZB93-F1
#
_entry.id   AF-A0A066ZB93-F1
#
_cell.length_a   1.000
_cell.length_b   1.000
_cell.length_c   1.000
_cell.angle_alpha   90.00
_cell.angle_beta   90.00
_cell.angle_gamma   90.00
#
_symmetry.space_group_name_H-M   'P 1'
#
loop_
_entity.id
_entity.type
_entity.pdbx_description
1 polymer ?
#
loop_
_entity_poly.entity_id
_entity_poly.type
_entity_poly.pdbx_seq_one_letter_code
_entity_poly.pdbx_strand_id
1 'polypeptide(L)'
;MGGTVARTPVTAGGRLGAAVEHPGLSDPSYVHRRRAIAARADGHRVGDPAPAVEYSPGEQRTWRIVHRALWAAQGVHACRAVLDAREQAPIPADHIPQHAEVGAELRRMTGFEFTLAGGVVANKRFLGSMADGYFHAVQFVRHPAVPLFTPEPDVVHDVFGHGIHLSSPAFAEIYRLIGEAARRIDDPDVLQMISDVYWFALEYGVLEEDGVPKAFGAALLSSCGEISRLARPAIRPSASPRCSPPRTTSPATSPSCSAPAACTKSPTPCTTS
;
A
#
# COMPACT_ATOMS: atom_id res chain seq x y z
N MET A 1 6.03 9.55 31.18
CA MET A 1 5.06 9.24 30.12
C MET A 1 5.04 10.42 29.15
N GLY A 2 5.83 10.36 28.08
CA GLY A 2 5.81 11.35 27.01
C GLY A 2 5.91 10.57 25.71
N GLY A 3 4.80 9.94 25.31
CA GLY A 3 4.75 9.28 24.01
C GLY A 3 4.88 10.36 22.94
N THR A 4 5.92 10.29 22.11
CA THR A 4 6.07 11.16 20.95
C THR A 4 4.84 10.96 20.07
N VAL A 5 3.93 11.94 20.06
CA VAL A 5 2.77 11.90 19.16
C VAL A 5 3.31 11.94 17.74
N ALA A 6 3.08 10.88 16.97
CA ALA A 6 3.44 10.83 15.56
C ALA A 6 2.80 12.03 14.85
N ARG A 7 3.62 12.85 14.20
CA ARG A 7 3.15 13.99 13.42
C ARG A 7 2.96 13.57 11.97
N THR A 8 2.31 14.39 11.16
CA THR A 8 2.08 14.15 9.72
C THR A 8 2.25 15.48 8.95
N PRO A 9 2.57 15.52 7.64
CA PRO A 9 2.46 16.77 6.91
C PRO A 9 1.00 17.21 6.92
N VAL A 10 0.74 18.48 7.21
CA VAL A 10 -0.61 19.07 7.18
C VAL A 10 -0.70 20.21 6.17
N THR A 11 0.39 20.50 5.47
CA THR A 11 0.46 21.44 4.34
C THR A 11 1.37 20.88 3.24
N ALA A 12 1.18 21.33 1.99
CA ALA A 12 2.07 20.98 0.88
C ALA A 12 3.54 21.36 1.13
N GLY A 13 3.78 22.47 1.83
CA GLY A 13 5.13 22.91 2.22
C GLY A 13 5.77 22.10 3.35
N GLY A 14 5.09 21.05 3.84
CA GLY A 14 5.69 20.11 4.77
C GLY A 14 5.63 20.47 6.24
N ARG A 15 4.80 21.44 6.60
CA ARG A 15 4.53 21.73 8.02
C ARG A 15 3.96 20.47 8.65
N LEU A 16 4.57 20.04 9.75
CA LEU A 16 4.10 18.88 10.51
C LEU A 16 2.98 19.29 11.48
N GLY A 17 1.98 18.46 11.67
CA GLY A 17 0.88 18.64 12.62
C GLY A 17 0.39 17.29 13.16
N ALA A 18 -0.62 17.31 14.03
CA ALA A 18 -1.31 16.10 14.43
C ALA A 18 -2.06 15.49 13.24
N ALA A 19 -2.27 14.16 13.23
CA ALA A 19 -2.99 13.49 12.16
C ALA A 19 -4.37 14.13 11.88
N VAL A 20 -5.10 14.47 12.94
CA VAL A 20 -6.42 15.12 12.86
C VAL A 20 -6.41 16.50 12.19
N GLU A 21 -5.26 17.17 12.11
CA GLU A 21 -5.12 18.45 11.41
C GLU A 21 -4.92 18.25 9.90
N HIS A 22 -4.58 17.05 9.44
CA HIS A 22 -4.41 16.76 8.01
C HIS A 22 -5.73 17.05 7.27
N PRO A 23 -5.72 17.78 6.15
CA PRO A 23 -6.96 18.19 5.48
C PRO A 23 -7.79 17.01 4.95
N GLY A 24 -7.15 15.87 4.68
CA GLY A 24 -7.86 14.60 4.44
C GLY A 24 -8.75 14.11 5.60
N LEU A 25 -8.56 14.62 6.81
CA LEU A 25 -9.36 14.31 8.00
C LEU A 25 -10.13 15.54 8.54
N SER A 26 -9.63 16.75 8.31
CA SER A 26 -10.21 17.99 8.85
C SER A 26 -11.08 18.78 7.87
N ASP A 27 -10.93 18.63 6.55
CA ASP A 27 -11.80 19.29 5.56
C ASP A 27 -13.14 18.54 5.43
N PRO A 28 -14.28 19.14 5.86
CA PRO A 28 -15.57 18.45 5.84
C PRO A 28 -16.04 18.10 4.42
N SER A 29 -15.72 18.92 3.42
CA SER A 29 -16.13 18.72 2.03
C SER A 29 -15.41 17.52 1.44
N TYR A 30 -14.10 17.43 1.68
CA TYR A 30 -13.31 16.26 1.28
C TYR A 30 -13.79 14.99 2.01
N VAL A 31 -13.98 15.05 3.33
CA VAL A 31 -14.43 13.89 4.12
C VAL A 31 -15.79 13.40 3.63
N HIS A 32 -16.72 14.31 3.31
CA HIS A 32 -18.01 13.95 2.74
C HIS A 32 -17.86 13.26 1.38
N ARG A 33 -17.07 13.83 0.46
CA ARG A 33 -16.78 13.25 -0.86
C ARG A 33 -16.15 11.85 -0.75
N ARG A 34 -15.14 11.70 0.11
CA ARG A 34 -14.49 10.40 0.37
C ARG A 34 -15.47 9.36 0.85
N ARG A 35 -16.29 9.69 1.87
CA ARG A 35 -17.31 8.79 2.41
C ARG A 35 -18.34 8.39 1.35
N ALA A 36 -18.76 9.32 0.49
CA ALA A 36 -19.70 9.02 -0.59
C ALA A 36 -19.15 8.03 -1.62
N ILE A 37 -17.84 8.08 -1.91
CA ILE A 37 -17.18 7.09 -2.77
C ILE A 37 -17.05 5.76 -2.02
N ALA A 38 -16.56 5.79 -0.78
CA ALA A 38 -16.33 4.60 0.04
C ALA A 38 -17.59 3.78 0.34
N ALA A 39 -18.72 4.45 0.60
CA ALA A 39 -20.01 3.80 0.89
C ALA A 39 -20.52 2.91 -0.26
N ARG A 40 -20.00 3.09 -1.48
CA ARG A 40 -20.35 2.22 -2.62
C ARG A 40 -19.80 0.79 -2.47
N ALA A 41 -18.87 0.59 -1.54
CA ALA A 41 -18.35 -0.73 -1.20
C ALA A 41 -19.25 -1.50 -0.22
N ASP A 42 -20.28 -0.88 0.34
CA ASP A 42 -21.19 -1.52 1.28
C ASP A 42 -21.92 -2.68 0.60
N GLY A 43 -21.72 -3.90 1.12
CA GLY A 43 -22.26 -5.13 0.54
C GLY A 43 -21.56 -5.61 -0.74
N HIS A 44 -20.46 -4.97 -1.17
CA HIS A 44 -19.70 -5.39 -2.35
C HIS A 44 -19.10 -6.79 -2.15
N ARG A 45 -19.43 -7.71 -3.08
CA ARG A 45 -18.89 -9.07 -3.08
C ARG A 45 -17.60 -9.10 -3.89
N VAL A 46 -16.65 -9.90 -3.43
CA VAL A 46 -15.36 -10.05 -4.12
C VAL A 46 -15.60 -10.45 -5.57
N GLY A 47 -15.05 -9.67 -6.49
CA GLY A 47 -15.17 -9.88 -7.94
C GLY A 47 -16.39 -9.24 -8.61
N ASP A 48 -17.32 -8.64 -7.87
CA ASP A 48 -18.36 -7.80 -8.49
C ASP A 48 -17.71 -6.55 -9.13
N PRO A 49 -18.21 -6.07 -10.28
CA PRO A 49 -17.66 -4.90 -10.94
C PRO A 49 -17.76 -3.67 -10.03
N ALA A 50 -16.66 -2.91 -9.91
CA ALA A 50 -16.67 -1.64 -9.19
C ALA A 50 -17.49 -0.59 -9.97
N PRO A 51 -18.35 0.19 -9.29
CA PRO A 51 -19.10 1.27 -9.94
C PRO A 51 -18.15 2.38 -10.39
N ALA A 52 -18.45 2.99 -11.53
CA ALA A 52 -17.66 4.10 -12.04
C ALA A 52 -17.74 5.33 -11.11
N VAL A 53 -16.61 6.02 -10.95
CA VAL A 53 -16.52 7.27 -10.20
C VAL A 53 -16.30 8.43 -11.16
N GLU A 54 -17.20 9.41 -11.14
CA GLU A 54 -17.01 10.68 -11.81
C GLU A 54 -16.05 11.56 -11.01
N TYR A 55 -14.76 11.52 -11.37
CA TYR A 55 -13.75 12.35 -10.72
C TYR A 55 -13.83 13.80 -11.19
N SER A 56 -13.81 14.73 -10.24
CA SER A 56 -13.76 16.16 -10.49
C SER A 56 -12.45 16.58 -11.17
N PRO A 57 -12.42 17.75 -11.85
CA PRO A 57 -11.19 18.29 -12.42
C PRO A 57 -10.06 18.49 -11.40
N GLY A 58 -10.41 18.74 -10.13
CA GLY A 58 -9.46 18.86 -9.01
C GLY A 58 -8.83 17.52 -8.65
N GLU A 59 -9.63 16.47 -8.53
CA GLU A 59 -9.17 15.09 -8.29
C GLU A 59 -8.24 14.63 -9.44
N GLN A 60 -8.64 14.86 -10.68
CA GLN A 60 -7.83 14.55 -11.87
C GLN A 60 -6.50 15.33 -11.92
N ARG A 61 -6.50 16.58 -11.44
CA ARG A 61 -5.27 17.37 -11.32
C ARG A 61 -4.34 16.80 -10.24
N THR A 62 -4.87 16.41 -9.08
CA THR A 62 -4.10 15.76 -8.01
C THR A 62 -3.41 14.51 -8.54
N TRP A 63 -4.13 13.65 -9.25
CA TRP A 63 -3.55 12.44 -9.85
C TRP A 63 -2.32 12.75 -10.70
N ARG A 64 -2.44 13.65 -11.68
CA ARG A 64 -1.33 14.00 -12.58
C ARG A 64 -0.11 14.54 -11.84
N ILE A 65 -0.33 15.38 -10.82
CA ILE A 65 0.75 15.93 -9.98
C ILE A 65 1.48 14.80 -9.26
N VAL A 66 0.72 13.91 -8.60
CA VAL A 66 1.27 12.84 -7.78
C VAL A 66 1.93 11.77 -8.63
N HIS A 67 1.28 11.35 -9.72
CA HIS A 67 1.82 10.41 -10.69
C HIS A 67 3.17 10.90 -11.23
N ARG A 68 3.26 12.15 -11.70
CA ARG A 68 4.52 12.72 -12.20
C ARG A 68 5.62 12.71 -11.14
N ALA A 69 5.30 13.12 -9.91
CA ALA A 69 6.27 13.17 -8.82
C ALA A 69 6.77 11.76 -8.43
N LEU A 70 5.85 10.80 -8.33
CA LEU A 70 6.18 9.41 -8.03
C LEU A 70 6.96 8.75 -9.17
N TRP A 71 6.60 8.98 -10.43
CA TRP A 71 7.32 8.43 -11.58
C TRP A 71 8.81 8.81 -11.58
N ALA A 72 9.09 10.08 -11.29
CA ALA A 72 10.46 10.58 -11.14
C ALA A 72 11.16 9.93 -9.94
N ALA A 73 10.52 9.91 -8.77
CA ALA A 73 11.09 9.34 -7.55
C ALA A 73 11.37 7.83 -7.68
N GLN A 74 10.43 7.07 -8.23
CA GLN A 74 10.59 5.65 -8.52
C GLN A 74 11.79 5.40 -9.44
N GLY A 75 11.98 6.23 -10.49
CA GLY A 75 13.13 6.10 -11.40
C GLY A 75 14.49 6.15 -10.72
N VAL A 76 14.58 6.84 -9.58
CA VAL A 76 15.82 6.95 -8.78
C VAL A 76 15.92 5.85 -7.73
N HIS A 77 14.80 5.55 -7.06
CA HIS A 77 14.79 4.82 -5.80
C HIS A 77 14.20 3.41 -5.86
N ALA A 78 13.42 3.06 -6.89
CA ALA A 78 12.85 1.73 -7.03
C ALA A 78 13.86 0.73 -7.61
N CYS A 79 13.68 -0.55 -7.29
CA CYS A 79 14.51 -1.63 -7.84
C CYS A 79 14.19 -1.87 -9.32
N ARG A 80 15.10 -2.54 -10.03
CA ARG A 80 14.95 -2.84 -11.46
C ARG A 80 13.66 -3.59 -11.76
N ALA A 81 13.34 -4.62 -10.97
CA ALA A 81 12.13 -5.42 -11.18
C ALA A 81 10.83 -4.59 -11.11
N VAL A 82 10.80 -3.59 -10.24
CA VAL A 82 9.66 -2.65 -10.16
C VAL A 82 9.64 -1.69 -11.33
N LEU A 83 10.79 -1.17 -11.75
CA LEU A 83 10.86 -0.30 -12.92
C LEU A 83 10.39 -1.02 -14.18
N ASP A 84 10.82 -2.27 -14.38
CA ASP A 84 10.38 -3.09 -15.51
C ASP A 84 8.87 -3.36 -15.45
N ALA A 85 8.33 -3.68 -14.27
CA ALA A 85 6.89 -3.87 -14.08
C ALA A 85 6.09 -2.59 -14.33
N ARG A 86 6.62 -1.44 -13.91
CA ARG A 86 6.00 -0.12 -14.08
C ARG A 86 5.85 0.26 -15.54
N GLU A 87 6.83 -0.02 -16.39
CA GLU A 87 6.74 0.28 -17.82
C GLU A 87 5.67 -0.57 -18.53
N GLN A 88 5.28 -1.71 -17.97
CA GLN A 88 4.22 -2.58 -18.50
C GLN A 88 2.86 -2.34 -17.84
N ALA A 89 2.81 -1.55 -16.76
CA ALA A 89 1.61 -1.40 -15.97
C ALA A 89 0.54 -0.61 -16.74
N PRO A 90 -0.71 -1.10 -16.84
CA PRO A 90 -1.77 -0.44 -17.60
C PRO A 90 -2.41 0.71 -16.81
N ILE A 91 -1.58 1.61 -16.31
CA ILE A 91 -1.97 2.68 -15.39
C ILE A 91 -1.73 4.03 -16.09
N PRO A 92 -2.80 4.76 -16.46
CA PRO A 92 -2.67 5.99 -17.21
C PRO A 92 -2.10 7.13 -16.36
N ALA A 93 -1.20 7.92 -16.96
CA ALA A 93 -0.57 9.05 -16.30
C ALA A 93 -1.45 10.32 -16.28
N ASP A 94 -2.42 10.43 -17.19
CA ASP A 94 -3.15 11.66 -17.50
C ASP A 94 -4.52 11.77 -16.79
N HIS A 95 -5.04 10.67 -16.26
CA HIS A 95 -6.31 10.63 -15.54
C HIS A 95 -6.34 9.51 -14.48
N ILE A 96 -7.18 9.66 -13.46
CA ILE A 96 -7.46 8.61 -12.48
C ILE A 96 -8.21 7.49 -13.21
N PRO A 97 -7.64 6.28 -13.27
CA PRO A 97 -8.30 5.19 -13.97
C PRO A 97 -9.49 4.66 -13.18
N GLN A 98 -10.44 4.05 -13.90
CA GLN A 98 -11.43 3.19 -13.27
C GLN A 98 -10.80 1.82 -12.97
N HIS A 99 -11.31 1.11 -11.95
CA HIS A 99 -10.81 -0.25 -11.66
C HIS A 99 -10.97 -1.20 -12.85
N ALA A 100 -12.07 -1.10 -13.59
CA ALA A 100 -12.31 -1.93 -14.76
C ALA A 100 -11.33 -1.68 -15.92
N GLU A 101 -10.82 -0.44 -16.05
CA GLU A 101 -9.88 -0.05 -17.10
C GLU A 101 -8.52 -0.73 -16.91
N VAL A 102 -7.98 -0.67 -15.68
CA VAL A 102 -6.71 -1.32 -15.33
C VAL A 102 -6.91 -2.83 -15.14
N GLY A 103 -8.02 -3.21 -14.51
CA GLY A 103 -8.32 -4.57 -14.09
C GLY A 103 -8.42 -5.57 -15.24
N ALA A 104 -9.01 -5.17 -16.37
CA ALA A 104 -9.11 -6.04 -17.55
C ALA A 104 -7.73 -6.47 -18.06
N GLU A 105 -6.77 -5.54 -18.08
CA GLU A 105 -5.42 -5.80 -18.56
C GLU A 105 -4.58 -6.55 -17.51
N LEU A 106 -4.69 -6.20 -16.22
CA LEU A 106 -4.08 -6.99 -15.14
C LEU A 106 -4.56 -8.46 -15.17
N ARG A 107 -5.85 -8.68 -15.43
CA ARG A 107 -6.41 -10.03 -15.51
C ARG A 107 -5.76 -10.82 -16.64
N ARG A 108 -5.54 -10.18 -17.79
CA ARG A 108 -4.84 -10.77 -18.94
C ARG A 108 -3.37 -11.07 -18.64
N MET A 109 -2.69 -10.18 -17.91
CA MET A 109 -1.26 -10.29 -17.63
C MET A 109 -0.92 -11.33 -16.55
N THR A 110 -1.66 -11.33 -15.44
CA THR A 110 -1.27 -12.08 -14.22
C THR A 110 -2.44 -12.81 -13.55
N GLY A 111 -3.64 -12.70 -14.12
CA GLY A 111 -4.86 -13.22 -13.53
C GLY A 111 -5.40 -12.39 -12.36
N PHE A 112 -4.81 -11.21 -12.08
CA PHE A 112 -5.27 -10.33 -11.01
C PHE A 112 -6.26 -9.26 -11.48
N GLU A 113 -7.16 -8.85 -10.60
CA GLU A 113 -8.08 -7.73 -10.81
C GLU A 113 -8.37 -7.01 -9.49
N PHE A 114 -8.75 -5.74 -9.56
CA PHE A 114 -9.19 -5.00 -8.37
C PHE A 114 -10.61 -5.39 -7.98
N THR A 115 -10.84 -5.55 -6.68
CA THR A 115 -12.16 -5.65 -6.07
C THR A 115 -12.37 -4.45 -5.14
N LEU A 116 -13.59 -3.92 -5.08
CA LEU A 116 -13.84 -2.68 -4.38
C LEU A 116 -13.68 -2.81 -2.85
N ALA A 117 -13.02 -1.83 -2.25
CA ALA A 117 -12.93 -1.62 -0.82
C ALA A 117 -13.42 -0.21 -0.44
N GLY A 118 -14.12 -0.12 0.70
CA GLY A 118 -14.56 1.15 1.29
C GLY A 118 -13.55 1.72 2.29
N GLY A 119 -12.42 1.06 2.49
CA GLY A 119 -11.44 1.36 3.54
C GLY A 119 -10.84 0.07 4.09
N VAL A 120 -10.65 0.00 5.41
CA VAL A 120 -10.04 -1.16 6.08
C VAL A 120 -10.87 -2.43 5.85
N VAL A 121 -10.22 -3.47 5.33
CA VAL A 121 -10.81 -4.80 5.12
C VAL A 121 -10.18 -5.78 6.11
N ALA A 122 -10.98 -6.64 6.74
CA ALA A 122 -10.46 -7.65 7.66
C ALA A 122 -9.41 -8.56 6.98
N ASN A 123 -8.30 -8.83 7.67
CA ASN A 123 -7.14 -9.54 7.10
C ASN A 123 -7.50 -10.84 6.38
N LYS A 124 -8.41 -11.66 6.93
CA LYS A 124 -8.82 -12.93 6.30
C LYS A 124 -9.46 -12.69 4.94
N ARG A 125 -10.33 -11.67 4.83
CA ARG A 125 -10.97 -11.29 3.56
C ARG A 125 -9.96 -10.62 2.63
N PHE A 126 -9.18 -9.67 3.12
CA PHE A 126 -8.20 -8.92 2.33
C PHE A 126 -7.16 -9.85 1.73
N LEU A 127 -6.38 -10.52 2.59
CA LEU A 127 -5.30 -11.41 2.18
C LEU A 127 -5.86 -12.60 1.40
N GLY A 128 -6.90 -13.25 1.94
CA GLY A 128 -7.47 -14.44 1.33
C GLY A 128 -8.04 -14.20 -0.08
N SER A 129 -8.47 -13.00 -0.44
CA SER A 129 -8.95 -12.71 -1.80
C SER A 129 -7.85 -12.81 -2.85
N MET A 130 -6.58 -12.60 -2.47
CA MET A 130 -5.45 -12.61 -3.39
C MET A 130 -5.17 -14.01 -3.98
N ALA A 131 -5.58 -15.09 -3.30
CA ALA A 131 -5.44 -16.44 -3.83
C ALA A 131 -6.23 -16.64 -5.15
N ASP A 132 -7.35 -15.94 -5.30
CA ASP A 132 -8.18 -15.98 -6.52
C ASP A 132 -7.84 -14.83 -7.50
N GLY A 133 -6.74 -14.11 -7.25
CA GLY A 133 -6.36 -12.96 -8.07
C GLY A 133 -7.24 -11.73 -7.83
N TYR A 134 -7.76 -11.51 -6.63
CA TYR A 134 -8.49 -10.27 -6.29
C TYR A 134 -7.74 -9.44 -5.25
N PHE A 135 -7.44 -8.19 -5.60
CA PHE A 135 -6.83 -7.22 -4.69
C PHE A 135 -7.86 -6.15 -4.30
N HIS A 136 -8.04 -5.92 -3.00
CA HIS A 136 -8.99 -4.92 -2.49
C HIS A 136 -8.42 -3.53 -2.66
N ALA A 137 -9.09 -2.68 -3.43
CA ALA A 137 -8.67 -1.33 -3.73
C ALA A 137 -9.78 -0.31 -3.44
N VAL A 138 -9.42 0.85 -2.91
CA VAL A 138 -10.31 2.00 -2.81
C VAL A 138 -10.32 2.81 -4.10
N GLN A 139 -11.30 3.71 -4.24
CA GLN A 139 -11.44 4.60 -5.41
C GLN A 139 -11.26 6.09 -5.09
N PHE A 140 -11.25 6.49 -3.82
CA PHE A 140 -11.06 7.92 -3.49
C PHE A 140 -9.59 8.32 -3.65
N VAL A 141 -9.33 9.57 -4.05
CA VAL A 141 -7.98 10.13 -4.16
C VAL A 141 -7.67 11.01 -2.93
N ARG A 142 -6.40 11.03 -2.53
CA ARG A 142 -5.88 11.89 -1.45
C ARG A 142 -6.20 13.37 -1.62
N HIS A 143 -6.14 14.09 -0.50
CA HIS A 143 -6.48 15.52 -0.44
C HIS A 143 -5.53 16.39 -1.30
N PRO A 144 -6.06 17.29 -2.16
CA PRO A 144 -5.25 18.11 -3.08
C PRO A 144 -4.27 19.07 -2.40
N ALA A 145 -4.58 19.53 -1.18
CA ALA A 145 -3.71 20.46 -0.44
C ALA A 145 -2.42 19.82 0.14
N VAL A 146 -2.34 18.49 0.19
CA VAL A 146 -1.15 17.75 0.63
C VAL A 146 -0.96 16.56 -0.32
N PRO A 147 -0.70 16.79 -1.62
CA PRO A 147 -0.82 15.74 -2.63
C PRO A 147 0.29 14.67 -2.50
N LEU A 148 1.44 15.02 -1.93
CA LEU A 148 2.59 14.11 -1.83
C LEU A 148 2.57 13.21 -0.59
N PHE A 149 1.50 13.25 0.21
CA PHE A 149 1.33 12.41 1.40
C PHE A 149 -0.14 12.11 1.67
N THR A 150 -0.43 10.92 2.20
CA THR A 150 -1.75 10.61 2.75
C THR A 150 -1.65 9.67 3.96
N PRO A 151 -2.40 9.92 5.05
CA PRO A 151 -2.40 9.05 6.22
C PRO A 151 -3.08 7.70 5.93
N GLU A 152 -4.05 7.68 5.01
CA GLU A 152 -4.81 6.48 4.61
C GLU A 152 -4.48 6.07 3.18
N PRO A 153 -4.54 4.76 2.85
CA PRO A 153 -4.43 4.30 1.47
C PRO A 153 -5.55 4.93 0.61
N ASP A 154 -5.18 5.39 -0.57
CA ASP A 154 -6.05 6.02 -1.58
C ASP A 154 -5.86 5.33 -2.94
N VAL A 155 -6.58 5.76 -3.97
CA VAL A 155 -6.48 5.17 -5.32
C VAL A 155 -5.04 5.22 -5.88
N VAL A 156 -4.23 6.21 -5.50
CA VAL A 156 -2.81 6.25 -5.87
C VAL A 156 -2.05 5.11 -5.19
N HIS A 157 -2.31 4.82 -3.92
CA HIS A 157 -1.69 3.69 -3.24
C HIS A 157 -2.12 2.35 -3.85
N ASP A 158 -3.43 2.12 -3.93
CA ASP A 158 -3.97 0.82 -4.34
C ASP A 158 -3.80 0.56 -5.83
N VAL A 159 -4.08 1.54 -6.68
CA VAL A 159 -4.01 1.33 -8.13
C VAL A 159 -2.60 1.60 -8.65
N PHE A 160 -1.95 2.70 -8.26
CA PHE A 160 -0.62 2.98 -8.79
C PHE A 160 0.49 2.19 -8.09
N GLY A 161 0.48 2.11 -6.75
CA GLY A 161 1.46 1.32 -6.00
C GLY A 161 1.32 -0.18 -6.28
N HIS A 162 0.18 -0.77 -5.92
CA HIS A 162 -0.03 -2.21 -6.10
C HIS A 162 -0.26 -2.62 -7.56
N GLY A 163 -0.87 -1.78 -8.39
CA GLY A 163 -1.03 -2.11 -9.81
C GLY A 163 0.30 -2.34 -10.53
N ILE A 164 1.38 -1.65 -10.14
CA ILE A 164 2.73 -1.95 -10.65
C ILE A 164 3.14 -3.38 -10.27
N HIS A 165 2.98 -3.80 -9.01
CA HIS A 165 3.24 -5.18 -8.59
C HIS A 165 2.40 -6.18 -9.37
N LEU A 166 1.09 -5.95 -9.46
CA LEU A 166 0.15 -6.87 -10.09
C LEU A 166 0.35 -6.97 -11.60
N SER A 167 1.10 -6.06 -12.21
CA SER A 167 1.52 -6.12 -13.62
C SER A 167 2.72 -7.05 -13.86
N SER A 168 3.39 -7.52 -12.80
CA SER A 168 4.52 -8.46 -12.87
C SER A 168 4.08 -9.86 -12.44
N PRO A 169 4.30 -10.90 -13.27
CA PRO A 169 4.00 -12.28 -12.89
C PRO A 169 4.71 -12.72 -11.60
N ALA A 170 5.95 -12.27 -11.38
CA ALA A 170 6.72 -12.64 -10.21
C ALA A 170 6.14 -12.04 -8.92
N PHE A 171 5.77 -10.75 -8.93
CA PHE A 171 5.12 -10.13 -7.78
C PHE A 171 3.72 -10.71 -7.57
N ALA A 172 2.91 -10.83 -8.62
CA ALA A 172 1.56 -11.39 -8.55
C ALA A 172 1.55 -12.80 -7.91
N GLU A 173 2.56 -13.62 -8.17
CA GLU A 173 2.67 -14.93 -7.51
C GLU A 173 2.91 -14.83 -6.00
N ILE A 174 3.71 -13.86 -5.54
CA ILE A 174 3.89 -13.61 -4.10
C ILE A 174 2.55 -13.22 -3.44
N TYR A 175 1.76 -12.36 -4.09
CA TYR A 175 0.42 -11.99 -3.62
C TYR A 175 -0.48 -13.23 -3.50
N ARG A 176 -0.45 -14.10 -4.51
CA ARG A 176 -1.24 -15.35 -4.53
C ARG A 176 -0.82 -16.30 -3.41
N LEU A 177 0.47 -16.52 -3.22
CA LEU A 177 1.00 -17.37 -2.15
C LEU A 177 0.60 -16.87 -0.76
N ILE A 178 0.65 -15.55 -0.52
CA ILE A 178 0.18 -14.94 0.73
C ILE A 178 -1.32 -15.19 0.91
N GLY A 179 -2.11 -15.03 -0.14
CA GLY A 179 -3.55 -15.28 -0.08
C GLY A 179 -3.88 -16.74 0.20
N GLU A 180 -3.19 -17.68 -0.44
CA GLU A 180 -3.35 -19.11 -0.18
C GLU A 180 -2.99 -19.48 1.26
N ALA A 181 -1.89 -18.92 1.77
CA ALA A 181 -1.49 -19.10 3.16
C ALA A 181 -2.57 -18.55 4.11
N ALA A 182 -3.05 -17.32 3.90
CA ALA A 182 -4.08 -16.71 4.73
C ALA A 182 -5.40 -17.51 4.74
N ARG A 183 -5.76 -18.16 3.62
CA ARG A 183 -6.95 -19.03 3.57
C ARG A 183 -6.84 -20.27 4.44
N ARG A 184 -5.65 -20.87 4.52
CA ARG A 184 -5.40 -22.09 5.30
C ARG A 184 -5.31 -21.85 6.81
N ILE A 185 -5.26 -20.59 7.24
CA ILE A 185 -5.07 -20.19 8.64
C ILE A 185 -6.34 -19.55 9.21
N ASP A 186 -6.90 -20.15 10.24
CA ASP A 186 -8.01 -19.58 11.01
C ASP A 186 -7.57 -18.99 12.36
N ASP A 187 -6.35 -19.31 12.80
CA ASP A 187 -5.74 -18.71 13.98
C ASP A 187 -5.46 -17.21 13.73
N PRO A 188 -6.05 -16.29 14.51
CA PRO A 188 -5.92 -14.86 14.29
C PRO A 188 -4.50 -14.35 14.50
N ASP A 189 -3.73 -14.94 15.41
CA ASP A 189 -2.34 -14.52 15.68
C ASP A 189 -1.44 -14.93 14.52
N VAL A 190 -1.62 -16.15 13.99
CA VAL A 190 -0.87 -16.61 12.81
C VAL A 190 -1.28 -15.81 11.56
N LEU A 191 -2.55 -15.48 11.40
CA LEU A 191 -3.02 -14.63 10.31
C LEU A 191 -2.41 -13.22 10.40
N GLN A 192 -2.27 -12.67 11.62
CA GLN A 192 -1.56 -11.42 11.84
C GLN A 192 -0.09 -11.53 11.46
N MET A 193 0.60 -12.62 11.78
CA MET A 193 1.99 -12.84 11.33
C MET A 193 2.12 -12.84 9.80
N ILE A 194 1.17 -13.45 9.08
CA ILE A 194 1.13 -13.41 7.61
C ILE A 194 0.92 -11.97 7.13
N SER A 195 0.02 -11.22 7.78
CA SER A 195 -0.20 -9.80 7.49
C SER A 195 1.06 -8.97 7.73
N ASP A 196 1.84 -9.26 8.76
CA ASP A 196 3.09 -8.56 9.05
C ASP A 196 4.15 -8.87 7.99
N VAL A 197 4.25 -10.12 7.51
CA VAL A 197 5.12 -10.48 6.39
C VAL A 197 4.70 -9.73 5.12
N TYR A 198 3.40 -9.71 4.82
CA TYR A 198 2.85 -8.91 3.71
C TYR A 198 3.25 -7.43 3.85
N TRP A 199 3.13 -6.86 5.05
CA TRP A 199 3.47 -5.47 5.32
C TRP A 199 4.97 -5.17 5.12
N PHE A 200 5.85 -5.94 5.76
CA PHE A 200 7.29 -5.69 5.68
C PHE A 200 7.92 -6.09 4.34
N ALA A 201 7.23 -6.89 3.52
CA ALA A 201 7.66 -7.21 2.17
C ALA A 201 6.94 -6.36 1.12
N LEU A 202 5.64 -6.53 0.94
CA LEU A 202 4.92 -5.96 -0.20
C LEU A 202 4.48 -4.51 0.01
N GLU A 203 4.39 -4.01 1.24
CA GLU A 203 4.09 -2.59 1.51
C GLU A 203 5.36 -1.74 1.64
N TYR A 204 6.30 -2.17 2.49
CA TYR A 204 7.50 -1.40 2.83
C TYR A 204 8.82 -2.10 2.49
N GLY A 205 8.77 -3.13 1.65
CA GLY A 205 9.94 -3.90 1.27
C GLY A 205 11.00 -3.08 0.55
N VAL A 206 12.24 -3.36 0.93
CA VAL A 206 13.45 -2.83 0.32
C VAL A 206 14.39 -4.00 0.06
N LEU A 207 15.17 -3.88 -0.99
CA LEU A 207 16.24 -4.82 -1.33
C LEU A 207 17.51 -4.06 -1.67
N GLU A 208 18.62 -4.76 -1.86
CA GLU A 208 19.88 -4.16 -2.29
C GLU A 208 20.16 -4.49 -3.75
N GLU A 209 20.44 -3.48 -4.57
CA GLU A 209 20.97 -3.62 -5.93
C GLU A 209 22.31 -2.91 -6.00
N ASP A 210 23.38 -3.63 -6.33
CA ASP A 210 24.74 -3.09 -6.44
C ASP A 210 25.19 -2.31 -5.19
N GLY A 211 24.84 -2.81 -4.00
CA GLY A 211 25.12 -2.12 -2.74
C GLY A 211 24.13 -0.99 -2.41
N VAL A 212 23.24 -0.59 -3.31
CA VAL A 212 22.32 0.53 -3.07
C VAL A 212 20.96 -0.02 -2.62
N PRO A 213 20.40 0.45 -1.49
CA PRO A 213 19.04 0.12 -1.14
C PRO A 213 18.03 0.65 -2.16
N LYS A 214 17.12 -0.21 -2.57
CA LYS A 214 16.07 0.07 -3.54
C LYS A 214 14.71 -0.35 -2.99
N ALA A 215 13.72 0.50 -3.17
CA ALA A 215 12.35 0.19 -2.78
C ALA A 215 11.74 -0.81 -3.76
N PHE A 216 10.96 -1.74 -3.21
CA PHE A 216 9.94 -2.41 -3.99
C PHE A 216 8.56 -2.31 -3.36
N GLY A 217 8.42 -2.15 -2.05
CA GLY A 217 7.12 -2.09 -1.39
C GLY A 217 6.17 -1.00 -1.92
N ALA A 218 4.91 -1.34 -2.14
CA ALA A 218 3.88 -0.50 -2.75
C ALA A 218 3.58 0.79 -1.97
N ALA A 219 3.65 0.77 -0.64
CA ALA A 219 3.53 1.97 0.18
C ALA A 219 4.67 2.96 -0.10
N LEU A 220 5.90 2.48 -0.31
CA LEU A 220 7.00 3.31 -0.76
C LEU A 220 6.76 3.81 -2.19
N LEU A 221 6.36 2.92 -3.11
CA LEU A 221 6.09 3.29 -4.51
C LEU A 221 4.98 4.32 -4.69
N SER A 222 4.13 4.53 -3.68
CA SER A 222 2.99 5.46 -3.72
C SER A 222 3.14 6.68 -2.79
N SER A 223 4.33 6.86 -2.21
CA SER A 223 4.67 7.90 -1.24
C SER A 223 6.01 8.56 -1.57
N CYS A 224 5.97 9.74 -2.23
CA CYS A 224 7.19 10.47 -2.60
C CYS A 224 8.06 10.74 -1.36
N GLY A 225 7.44 11.17 -0.27
CA GLY A 225 8.14 11.52 0.96
C GLY A 225 8.87 10.34 1.61
N GLU A 226 8.36 9.11 1.46
CA GLU A 226 8.95 7.93 2.07
C GLU A 226 9.98 7.27 1.14
N ILE A 227 9.71 7.17 -0.16
CA ILE A 227 10.63 6.53 -1.12
C ILE A 227 11.94 7.31 -1.27
N SER A 228 11.92 8.63 -1.13
CA SER A 228 13.15 9.44 -1.18
C SER A 228 14.01 9.36 0.09
N ARG A 229 13.57 8.64 1.14
CA ARG A 229 14.27 8.52 2.43
C ARG A 229 14.83 7.13 2.71
N LEU A 230 15.06 6.33 1.67
CA LEU A 230 15.77 5.06 1.82
C LEU A 230 17.19 5.30 2.34
N ALA A 231 17.38 5.23 3.65
CA ALA A 231 18.67 5.37 4.31
C ALA A 231 19.15 4.01 4.81
N ARG A 232 20.37 3.61 4.43
CA ARG A 232 21.01 2.36 4.88
C ARG A 232 20.89 2.06 6.39
N PRO A 233 21.10 3.00 7.34
CA PRO A 233 21.01 2.67 8.77
C PRO A 233 19.59 2.40 9.29
N ALA A 234 18.54 2.71 8.52
CA ALA A 234 17.15 2.43 8.89
C ALA A 234 16.67 1.04 8.42
N ILE A 235 17.44 0.37 7.55
CA ILE A 235 17.08 -0.93 6.99
C ILE A 235 17.64 -2.02 7.89
N ARG A 236 16.73 -2.76 8.53
CA ARG A 236 17.08 -3.95 9.31
C ARG A 236 16.80 -5.19 8.48
N PRO A 237 17.74 -6.15 8.39
CA PRO A 237 17.45 -7.43 7.75
C PRO A 237 16.20 -8.04 8.37
N SER A 238 15.30 -8.56 7.54
CA SER A 238 14.26 -9.46 8.03
C SER A 238 14.97 -10.61 8.74
N ALA A 239 14.77 -10.72 10.06
CA ALA A 239 15.36 -11.82 10.81
C ALA A 239 14.69 -13.10 10.30
N SER A 240 15.40 -13.84 9.45
CA SER A 240 15.00 -15.20 9.09
C SER A 240 14.78 -15.95 10.40
N PRO A 241 13.57 -16.48 10.66
CA PRO A 241 13.40 -17.35 11.81
C PRO A 241 14.31 -18.55 11.53
N ARG A 242 15.39 -18.67 12.28
CA ARG A 242 16.22 -19.87 12.25
C ARG A 242 15.32 -21.03 12.66
N CYS A 243 14.78 -21.72 11.67
CA CYS A 243 14.05 -22.95 11.87
C CYS A 243 15.09 -23.99 12.32
N SER A 244 15.31 -24.04 13.63
CA SER A 244 16.10 -25.11 14.24
C SER A 244 15.23 -26.36 14.23
N PRO A 245 15.77 -27.54 13.85
CA PRO A 245 14.98 -28.77 13.89
C PRO A 245 14.49 -28.99 15.33
N PRO A 246 13.28 -29.56 15.52
CA PRO A 246 12.68 -29.68 16.84
C PRO A 246 13.57 -30.56 17.71
N ARG A 247 14.12 -29.98 18.80
CA ARG A 247 14.65 -30.78 19.90
C ARG A 247 13.47 -31.39 20.63
N THR A 248 13.45 -32.71 20.65
CA THR A 248 12.58 -33.52 21.49
C THR A 248 12.79 -33.15 22.96
N THR A 249 11.73 -32.70 23.65
CA THR A 249 11.21 -33.14 24.97
C THR A 249 10.36 -32.02 25.65
N SER A 250 9.14 -32.37 26.07
CA SER A 250 8.10 -31.66 26.84
C SER A 250 8.53 -30.96 28.16
N PRO A 251 7.61 -30.29 28.91
CA PRO A 251 6.68 -29.22 28.52
C PRO A 251 6.84 -27.98 29.45
N ALA A 252 6.07 -26.92 29.16
CA ALA A 252 5.84 -25.71 29.98
C ALA A 252 6.92 -24.60 29.91
N THR A 253 6.64 -23.58 29.09
CA THR A 253 6.33 -22.22 29.54
C THR A 253 6.05 -21.37 28.30
N SER A 254 4.89 -20.73 28.25
CA SER A 254 4.50 -19.86 27.14
C SER A 254 5.38 -18.60 27.14
N PRO A 255 6.15 -18.31 26.06
CA PRO A 255 6.74 -16.99 25.93
C PRO A 255 5.67 -16.04 25.38
N SER A 256 5.26 -15.06 26.20
CA SER A 256 4.45 -13.94 25.74
C SER A 256 5.26 -13.13 24.72
N CYS A 257 4.89 -13.20 23.45
CA CYS A 257 5.43 -12.31 22.43
C CYS A 257 4.69 -10.97 22.51
N SER A 258 5.37 -9.96 23.04
CA SER A 258 4.92 -8.58 22.95
C SER A 258 4.93 -8.15 21.47
N ALA A 259 3.79 -7.70 20.96
CA ALA A 259 3.66 -7.19 19.59
C ALA A 259 4.66 -6.05 19.33
N PRO A 260 5.35 -6.01 18.18
CA PRO A 260 6.11 -4.83 17.81
C PRO A 260 5.13 -3.68 17.51
N ALA A 261 5.42 -2.51 18.06
CA ALA A 261 4.63 -1.30 17.87
C ALA A 261 4.48 -0.98 16.37
N ALA A 262 3.25 -0.63 15.96
CA ALA A 262 2.93 -0.18 14.62
C ALA A 262 3.90 0.92 14.17
N CYS A 263 4.71 0.62 13.15
CA CYS A 263 5.57 1.63 12.53
C CYS A 263 4.67 2.57 11.74
N THR A 264 4.38 3.73 12.33
CA THR A 264 3.51 4.76 11.75
C THR A 264 4.19 5.42 10.55
N LYS A 265 3.40 5.73 9.51
CA LYS A 265 3.83 6.49 8.32
C LYS A 265 4.66 7.71 8.71
N SER A 266 5.78 7.94 8.04
CA SER A 266 6.70 9.01 8.43
C SER A 266 6.25 10.39 7.93
N PRO A 267 6.13 11.41 8.81
CA PRO A 267 5.53 12.72 8.53
C PRO A 267 6.10 13.63 7.43
N THR A 268 7.16 13.33 6.71
CA THR A 268 8.08 14.42 6.30
C THR A 268 7.93 14.84 4.82
N PRO A 269 8.01 16.15 4.47
CA PRO A 269 7.84 16.67 3.10
C PRO A 269 8.88 16.26 2.07
N CYS A 270 8.46 16.09 0.82
CA CYS A 270 9.32 16.11 -0.36
C CYS A 270 9.60 17.56 -0.78
N THR A 271 10.88 17.93 -0.88
CA THR A 271 11.29 19.18 -1.51
C THR A 271 11.35 18.99 -3.02
N THR A 272 10.63 19.82 -3.77
CA THR A 272 10.79 19.95 -5.22
C THR A 272 12.11 20.69 -5.48
N SER A 273 13.11 19.98 -5.99
CA SER A 273 14.26 20.58 -6.67
C SER A 273 14.09 20.42 -8.17
#